data_AF-A0A6P5A700-F1
#
_entry.id   AF-A0A6P5A700-F1
#
_cell.length_a   1.000
_cell.length_b   1.000
_cell.length_c   1.000
_cell.angle_alpha   90.00
_cell.angle_beta   90.00
_cell.angle_gamma   90.00
#
_symmetry.space_group_name_H-M   'P 1'
#
loop_
_entity.id
_entity.type
_entity.pdbx_description
1 polymer ?
#
loop_
_entity_poly.entity_id
_entity_poly.type
_entity_poly.pdbx_seq_one_letter_code
_entity_poly.pdbx_strand_id
1 'polypeptide(L)'
;MWIIDNGRMNIFDPNLPQLCPPKLLVYDIRKRRMVRVHTFPNDVASNSTAFLNDIVIDSSADDSDEWFAYISDSSRAGAIVVYDYKQDRSHRY
;
A
#
# COMPACT_ATOMS: atom_id res chain seq x y z
N MET A 1 6.93 7.19 8.78
CA MET A 1 6.78 5.72 8.82
C MET A 1 5.73 5.34 7.80
N TRP A 2 6.03 4.37 6.95
CA TRP A 2 5.13 3.87 5.92
C TRP A 2 4.62 2.50 6.36
N ILE A 3 3.33 2.26 6.22
CA ILE A 3 2.67 1.04 6.69
C ILE A 3 1.77 0.53 5.57
N ILE A 4 1.93 -0.74 5.21
CA ILE A 4 0.99 -1.45 4.37
C ILE A 4 -0.05 -2.11 5.28
N ASP A 5 -1.32 -1.85 5.03
CA ASP A 5 -2.44 -2.55 5.64
C ASP A 5 -3.14 -3.39 4.57
N ASN A 6 -3.08 -4.71 4.68
CA ASN A 6 -3.75 -5.62 3.75
C ASN A 6 -5.27 -5.69 3.95
N GLY A 7 -5.79 -5.18 5.07
CA GLY A 7 -7.22 -5.18 5.39
C GLY A 7 -7.84 -6.56 5.62
N ARG A 8 -7.01 -7.60 5.68
CA ARG A 8 -7.38 -9.02 5.88
C ARG A 8 -6.53 -9.65 6.96
N MET A 9 -7.13 -10.57 7.72
CA MET A 9 -6.42 -11.42 8.67
C MET A 9 -6.23 -12.80 8.04
N ASN A 10 -5.09 -13.45 8.35
CA ASN A 10 -4.76 -14.80 7.88
C ASN A 10 -5.01 -14.97 6.37
N ILE A 11 -4.25 -14.22 5.58
CA ILE A 11 -4.32 -14.06 4.11
C ILE A 11 -4.34 -15.36 3.29
N PHE A 12 -4.01 -16.51 3.91
CA PHE A 12 -4.01 -17.84 3.28
C PHE A 12 -5.31 -18.62 3.53
N ASP A 13 -6.17 -18.19 4.44
CA ASP A 13 -7.47 -18.81 4.69
C ASP A 13 -8.56 -18.14 3.83
N PRO A 14 -9.12 -18.86 2.85
CA PRO A 14 -10.12 -18.31 1.94
C PRO A 14 -11.48 -18.06 2.60
N ASN A 15 -11.71 -18.58 3.81
CA ASN A 15 -13.00 -18.48 4.49
C ASN A 15 -13.12 -17.26 5.40
N LEU A 16 -12.04 -16.50 5.59
CA LEU A 16 -12.06 -15.33 6.46
C LEU A 16 -12.59 -14.10 5.72
N PRO A 17 -13.52 -13.35 6.34
CA PRO A 17 -14.06 -12.16 5.74
C PRO A 17 -12.99 -11.09 5.64
N GLN A 18 -13.00 -10.39 4.51
CA GLN A 18 -12.26 -9.15 4.40
C GLN A 18 -12.91 -8.06 5.25
N LEU A 19 -12.10 -7.38 6.07
CA LEU A 19 -12.58 -6.35 6.97
C LEU A 19 -12.61 -4.97 6.31
N CYS A 20 -11.60 -4.67 5.47
CA CYS A 20 -11.52 -3.41 4.75
C CYS A 20 -10.63 -3.53 3.50
N PRO A 21 -10.70 -2.56 2.56
CA PRO A 21 -9.78 -2.50 1.44
C PRO A 21 -8.31 -2.34 1.87
N PRO A 22 -7.34 -2.83 1.07
CA PRO A 22 -5.93 -2.57 1.30
C PRO A 22 -5.62 -1.07 1.30
N LYS A 23 -4.72 -0.63 2.18
CA LYS A 23 -4.34 0.78 2.34
C LYS A 23 -2.83 0.95 2.49
N LEU A 24 -2.34 2.10 2.06
CA LEU A 24 -1.02 2.62 2.39
C LEU A 24 -1.18 3.79 3.36
N LEU A 25 -0.51 3.70 4.50
CA LEU A 25 -0.57 4.70 5.54
C LEU A 25 0.79 5.38 5.70
N VAL A 26 0.78 6.70 5.78
CA VAL A 26 1.96 7.51 6.12
C VAL A 26 1.73 8.17 7.46
N TYR A 27 2.55 7.81 8.44
CA TYR A 27 2.50 8.33 9.80
C TYR A 27 3.75 9.14 10.14
N ASP A 28 3.55 10.36 10.63
CA ASP A 28 4.61 11.20 11.17
C ASP A 28 4.88 10.81 12.62
N ILE A 29 5.96 10.07 12.84
CA ILE A 29 6.38 9.58 14.16
C ILE A 29 6.81 10.71 15.10
N ARG A 30 7.31 11.84 14.57
CA ARG A 30 7.75 12.98 15.38
C ARG A 30 6.57 13.78 15.88
N LYS A 31 5.60 14.06 14.99
CA LYS A 31 4.37 14.79 15.31
C LYS A 31 3.25 13.90 15.84
N ARG A 32 3.46 12.58 15.87
CA ARG A 32 2.51 11.56 16.34
C ARG A 32 1.14 11.67 15.67
N ARG A 33 1.12 11.86 14.36
CA ARG A 33 -0.14 12.00 13.60
C ARG A 33 -0.08 11.30 12.25
N MET A 34 -1.26 10.88 11.80
CA MET A 34 -1.47 10.43 10.44
C MET A 34 -1.24 11.59 9.47
N VAL A 35 -0.38 11.37 8.46
CA VAL A 35 -0.14 12.31 7.36
C VAL A 35 -1.00 11.93 6.17
N ARG A 36 -1.14 10.63 5.90
CA ARG A 36 -1.89 10.14 4.76
C ARG A 36 -2.47 8.75 4.98
N VAL A 37 -3.61 8.52 4.35
CA VAL A 37 -4.25 7.21 4.17
C VAL A 37 -4.67 7.11 2.71
N HIS A 38 -3.92 6.35 1.92
CA HIS A 38 -4.27 6.02 0.55
C HIS A 38 -4.98 4.67 0.53
N THR A 39 -6.21 4.64 0.01
CA THR A 39 -6.93 3.37 -0.18
C THR A 39 -6.69 2.89 -1.59
N PHE A 40 -6.15 1.68 -1.73
CA PHE A 40 -5.88 1.15 -3.06
C PHE A 40 -7.18 0.85 -3.80
N PRO A 41 -7.32 1.30 -5.06
CA PRO A 41 -8.37 0.82 -5.94
C PRO A 41 -8.32 -0.71 -6.07
N ASN A 42 -9.49 -1.35 -6.19
CA ASN A 42 -9.58 -2.81 -6.21
C ASN A 42 -8.88 -3.46 -7.42
N ASP A 43 -8.76 -2.73 -8.53
CA ASP A 43 -8.01 -3.13 -9.72
C ASP A 43 -6.49 -3.02 -9.53
N VAL A 44 -6.02 -2.22 -8.58
CA VAL A 44 -4.60 -2.10 -8.23
C VAL A 44 -4.20 -3.16 -7.20
N ALA A 45 -4.92 -3.19 -6.07
CA ALA A 45 -4.77 -4.18 -5.04
C ALA A 45 -6.14 -4.79 -4.74
N SER A 46 -6.34 -6.02 -5.20
CA SER A 46 -7.57 -6.76 -4.99
C SER A 46 -7.91 -6.87 -3.51
N ASN A 47 -9.13 -6.47 -3.20
CA ASN A 47 -9.70 -6.59 -1.88
C ASN A 47 -9.60 -8.05 -1.38
N SER A 48 -9.95 -9.03 -2.22
CA SER A 48 -10.07 -10.42 -1.80
C SER A 48 -8.80 -11.25 -1.94
N THR A 49 -7.82 -10.81 -2.73
CA THR A 49 -6.67 -11.66 -3.09
C THR A 49 -5.32 -11.00 -2.90
N ALA A 50 -5.21 -9.68 -2.78
CA ALA A 50 -3.91 -9.01 -2.68
C ALA A 50 -3.15 -9.47 -1.43
N PHE A 51 -1.85 -9.62 -1.59
CA PHE A 51 -0.93 -9.82 -0.47
C PHE A 51 0.25 -8.88 -0.64
N LEU A 52 0.05 -7.64 -0.18
CA LEU A 52 1.06 -6.61 -0.17
C LEU A 52 2.06 -6.91 0.95
N ASN A 53 3.29 -7.27 0.59
CA ASN A 53 4.25 -7.87 1.53
C ASN A 53 5.39 -6.91 1.90
N ASP A 54 6.14 -6.44 0.90
CA ASP A 54 7.30 -5.57 1.09
C ASP A 54 7.05 -4.19 0.48
N ILE A 55 7.72 -3.18 1.03
CA ILE A 55 7.68 -1.80 0.54
C ILE A 55 9.09 -1.22 0.44
N VAL A 56 9.38 -0.60 -0.70
CA VAL A 56 10.56 0.24 -0.90
C VAL A 56 10.07 1.66 -1.17
N ILE A 57 10.66 2.62 -0.47
CA ILE A 57 10.37 4.04 -0.65
C ILE A 57 11.52 4.65 -1.44
N ASP A 58 11.21 5.20 -2.59
CA ASP A 58 12.10 6.04 -3.37
C ASP A 58 11.71 7.48 -3.10
N SER A 59 12.61 8.21 -2.45
CA SER A 59 12.36 9.56 -1.99
C SER A 59 13.62 10.39 -2.14
N SER A 60 13.51 11.57 -2.74
CA SER A 60 14.55 12.58 -2.66
C SER A 60 14.42 13.33 -1.32
N ALA A 61 15.56 13.75 -0.73
CA ALA A 61 15.54 14.48 0.54
C ALA A 61 14.88 15.86 0.42
N ASP A 62 14.91 16.42 -0.79
CA ASP A 62 14.64 17.84 -1.04
C ASP A 62 13.29 18.08 -1.71
N ASP A 63 12.67 17.05 -2.32
CA ASP A 63 11.41 17.22 -3.05
C ASP A 63 10.45 16.04 -2.87
N SER A 64 9.32 16.32 -2.20
CA SER A 64 8.24 15.35 -2.05
C SER A 64 7.49 15.05 -3.35
N ASP A 65 7.70 15.84 -4.40
CA ASP A 65 7.11 15.63 -5.72
C ASP A 65 7.67 14.38 -6.43
N GLU A 66 8.84 13.90 -5.99
CA GLU A 66 9.53 12.74 -6.55
C GLU A 66 9.44 11.51 -5.64
N TRP A 67 8.47 11.48 -4.72
CA TRP A 67 8.34 10.37 -3.78
C TRP A 67 7.44 9.27 -4.35
N PHE A 68 7.99 8.06 -4.46
CA PHE A 68 7.29 6.88 -4.89
C PHE A 68 7.42 5.75 -3.86
N ALA A 69 6.39 4.91 -3.78
CA ALA A 69 6.47 3.65 -3.07
C ALA A 69 6.27 2.50 -4.04
N TYR A 70 7.17 1.51 -3.99
CA TYR A 70 7.09 0.26 -4.74
C TYR A 70 6.78 -0.85 -3.78
N ILE A 71 5.67 -1.56 -4.02
CA ILE A 71 5.11 -2.54 -3.11
C ILE A 71 4.98 -3.87 -3.83
N SER A 72 5.49 -4.96 -3.23
CA SER A 72 5.33 -6.30 -3.79
C SER A 72 3.93 -6.84 -3.47
N ASP A 73 3.16 -7.22 -4.50
CA ASP A 73 1.96 -8.04 -4.33
C ASP A 73 2.34 -9.51 -4.54
N SER A 74 2.58 -10.21 -3.44
CA SER A 74 2.96 -11.62 -3.38
C SER A 74 1.75 -12.57 -3.44
N SER A 75 0.60 -12.07 -3.90
CA SER A 75 -0.54 -12.93 -4.22
C SER A 75 -0.21 -13.89 -5.37
N ARG A 76 -1.09 -14.87 -5.63
CA ARG A 76 -0.89 -15.87 -6.69
C ARG A 76 -0.64 -15.27 -8.08
N ALA A 77 -1.22 -14.10 -8.38
CA ALA A 77 -1.02 -13.45 -9.66
C ALA A 77 0.36 -12.79 -9.77
N GLY A 78 0.96 -12.38 -8.65
CA GLY A 78 2.13 -11.51 -8.63
C GLY A 78 1.80 -10.11 -9.17
N ALA A 79 2.45 -9.09 -8.63
CA ALA A 79 2.56 -7.76 -9.25
C ALA A 79 3.53 -6.86 -8.48
N ILE A 80 3.88 -5.74 -9.10
CA ILE A 80 4.40 -4.58 -8.40
C ILE A 80 3.32 -3.50 -8.38
N VAL A 81 2.97 -3.04 -7.18
CA VAL A 81 2.12 -1.88 -6.99
C VAL A 81 3.02 -0.66 -6.83
N VAL A 82 2.80 0.34 -7.67
CA VAL A 82 3.50 1.63 -7.61
C VAL A 82 2.54 2.67 -7.09
N TYR A 83 2.98 3.47 -6.13
CA TYR A 83 2.24 4.58 -5.58
C TYR A 83 3.03 5.88 -5.74
N ASP A 84 2.37 6.89 -6.31
CA ASP A 84 2.87 8.25 -6.53
C ASP A 84 2.36 9.15 -5.40
N TYR A 85 3.28 9.66 -4.56
CA TYR A 85 2.93 10.47 -3.40
C TYR A 85 2.42 11.87 -3.79
N LYS A 86 2.90 12.46 -4.89
CA LYS A 86 2.46 13.78 -5.34
C LYS A 86 1.01 13.73 -5.80
N GLN A 87 0.70 12.74 -6.62
CA GLN A 87 -0.63 12.60 -7.23
C GLN A 87 -1.64 11.87 -6.35
N ASP A 88 -1.18 11.17 -5.30
CA ASP A 88 -2.01 10.27 -4.49
C ASP A 88 -2.69 9.19 -5.35
N ARG A 89 -1.92 8.61 -6.27
CA ARG A 89 -2.39 7.60 -7.23
C ARG A 89 -1.55 6.34 -7.15
N SER A 90 -2.17 5.23 -7.52
CA SER A 90 -1.50 3.93 -7.54
C SER A 90 -1.80 3.17 -8.81
N HIS A 91 -0.84 2.37 -9.26
CA HIS A 91 -0.89 1.57 -10.47
C HIS A 91 -0.36 0.17 -10.19
N ARG A 92 -0.89 -0.83 -10.91
CA ARG A 92 -0.43 -2.21 -10.88
C ARG A 92 0.36 -2.53 -12.14
N TYR A 93 1.52 -3.15 -11.98
CA TYR A 93 2.39 -3.65 -13.04
C TYR A 93 2.56 -5.18 -12.93
#